data_AF-A0A336MM07-F1
#
_entry.id   AF-A0A336MM07-F1
#
_cell.length_a   1.000
_cell.length_b   1.000
_cell.length_c   1.000
_cell.angle_alpha   90.00
_cell.angle_beta   90.00
_cell.angle_gamma   90.00
#
_symmetry.space_group_name_H-M   'P 1'
#
loop_
_entity.id
_entity.type
_entity.pdbx_description
1 polymer ?
#
loop_
_entity_poly.entity_id
_entity_poly.type
_entity_poly.pdbx_seq_one_letter_code
_entity_poly.pdbx_strand_id
1 'polypeptide(L)'
;MSEELAKSGLYVDDFYMLRVLEPEIANETNDLKDECSNFGEKLSEFNKIAETFIDIAENYAKQVEEAKLKTISTLNKVNTMSKQREQEQQQIQNQIIELMIELDRLKIEYQYLQRVESEQTEILDHLVQNQ
;
A
#
# COMPACT_ATOMS: atom_id res chain seq x y z
N MET A 1 5.13 -75.73 33.85
CA MET A 1 5.26 -75.69 32.38
C MET A 1 5.38 -74.28 31.84
N SER A 2 4.43 -73.36 32.07
CA SER A 2 4.56 -71.96 31.62
C SER A 2 5.79 -71.23 32.19
N GLU A 3 6.09 -71.39 33.48
CA GLU A 3 7.29 -70.79 34.10
C GLU A 3 8.62 -71.43 33.64
N GLU A 4 8.63 -72.70 33.22
CA GLU A 4 9.83 -73.37 32.71
C GLU A 4 10.12 -72.98 31.25
N LEU A 5 9.06 -72.77 30.47
CA LEU A 5 9.15 -72.21 29.11
C LEU A 5 9.64 -70.75 29.17
N ALA A 6 9.12 -69.95 30.09
CA ALA A 6 9.56 -68.56 30.29
C ALA A 6 11.05 -68.47 30.68
N LYS A 7 11.56 -69.39 31.53
CA LYS A 7 13.00 -69.49 31.85
C LYS A 7 13.88 -69.82 30.64
N SER A 8 13.29 -70.40 29.59
CA SER A 8 13.95 -70.71 28.31
C SER A 8 13.69 -69.64 27.24
N GLY A 9 13.03 -68.53 27.58
CA GLY A 9 12.68 -67.45 26.65
C GLY A 9 11.52 -67.79 25.71
N LEU A 10 10.69 -68.78 26.05
CA LEU A 10 9.55 -69.22 25.26
C LEU A 10 8.24 -68.87 25.96
N TYR A 11 7.32 -68.27 25.20
CA TYR A 11 6.02 -67.79 25.66
C TYR A 11 4.91 -68.49 24.86
N VAL A 12 3.73 -68.61 25.43
CA VAL A 12 2.55 -69.14 24.73
C VAL A 12 1.53 -68.01 24.65
N ASP A 13 1.00 -67.75 23.46
CA ASP A 13 0.01 -66.70 23.24
C ASP A 13 -1.44 -67.18 23.47
N ASP A 14 -2.40 -66.27 23.34
CA ASP A 14 -3.84 -66.52 23.49
C ASP A 14 -4.42 -67.53 22.46
N PHE A 15 -3.65 -67.85 21.42
CA PHE A 15 -3.99 -68.85 20.41
C PHE A 15 -3.25 -70.18 20.62
N TYR A 16 -2.62 -70.36 21.79
CA TYR A 16 -1.82 -71.52 22.15
C TYR A 16 -0.59 -71.75 21.25
N MET A 17 -0.11 -70.70 20.57
CA MET A 17 1.08 -70.75 19.73
C MET A 17 2.33 -70.40 20.54
N LEU A 18 3.39 -71.15 20.33
CA LEU A 18 4.69 -70.90 20.95
C LEU A 18 5.37 -69.68 20.30
N ARG A 19 5.79 -68.70 21.09
CA ARG A 19 6.47 -67.48 20.67
C ARG A 19 7.82 -67.33 21.37
N VAL A 20 8.75 -66.65 20.70
CA VAL A 20 10.09 -66.32 21.20
C VAL A 20 10.18 -64.92 21.81
N LEU A 21 9.06 -64.17 21.78
CA LEU A 21 8.90 -62.86 22.37
C LEU A 21 7.57 -62.84 23.12
N GLU A 22 7.53 -62.19 24.27
CA GLU A 22 6.32 -62.04 25.06
C GLU A 22 5.22 -61.34 24.23
N PRO A 23 4.03 -61.95 24.08
CA PRO A 23 2.97 -61.44 23.19
C PRO A 23 2.54 -60.01 23.52
N GLU A 24 2.44 -59.66 24.80
CA GLU A 24 2.07 -58.29 25.25
C GLU A 24 3.13 -57.27 24.80
N ILE A 25 4.41 -57.52 25.09
CA ILE A 25 5.52 -56.66 24.68
C ILE A 25 5.58 -56.52 23.15
N ALA A 26 5.33 -57.61 22.41
CA ALA A 26 5.31 -57.60 20.96
C ALA A 26 4.17 -56.73 20.40
N ASN A 27 2.98 -56.80 21.00
CA ASN A 27 1.83 -55.99 20.60
C ASN A 27 2.05 -54.52 20.94
N GLU A 28 2.46 -54.20 22.17
CA GLU A 28 2.76 -52.83 22.60
C GLU A 28 3.86 -52.18 21.73
N THR A 29 4.88 -52.94 21.35
CA THR A 29 5.94 -52.45 20.45
C THR A 29 5.42 -52.14 19.04
N ASN A 30 4.48 -52.95 18.53
CA ASN A 30 3.85 -52.70 17.22
C ASN A 30 2.91 -51.50 17.29
N ASP A 31 2.10 -51.40 18.34
CA ASP A 31 1.20 -50.26 18.55
C ASP A 31 2.01 -48.95 18.65
N LEU A 32 3.10 -48.95 19.42
CA LEU A 32 4.01 -47.80 19.52
C LEU A 32 4.61 -47.42 18.16
N LYS A 33 4.99 -48.40 17.35
CA LYS A 33 5.53 -48.17 16.00
C LYS A 33 4.48 -47.49 15.11
N ASP A 34 3.25 -47.96 15.14
CA ASP A 34 2.15 -47.42 14.33
C ASP A 34 1.77 -46.01 14.80
N GLU A 35 1.71 -45.76 16.11
CA GLU A 35 1.50 -44.43 16.68
C GLU A 35 2.62 -43.45 16.29
N CYS A 36 3.87 -43.88 16.34
CA CYS A 36 5.01 -43.08 15.93
C CYS A 36 4.96 -42.73 14.43
N SER A 37 4.54 -43.68 13.58
CA SER A 37 4.33 -43.42 12.15
C SER A 37 3.22 -42.38 11.93
N ASN A 38 2.06 -42.56 12.59
CA ASN A 38 0.93 -41.64 12.52
C ASN A 38 1.29 -40.24 13.04
N PHE A 39 2.09 -40.16 14.10
CA PHE A 39 2.60 -38.89 14.63
C PHE A 39 3.51 -38.20 13.62
N GLY A 40 4.42 -38.94 12.98
CA GLY A 40 5.29 -38.42 11.93
C GLY A 40 4.50 -37.85 10.74
N GLU A 41 3.44 -38.52 10.32
CA GLU A 41 2.55 -38.05 9.24
C GLU A 41 1.83 -36.75 9.63
N LYS A 42 1.24 -36.71 10.83
CA LYS A 42 0.56 -35.51 11.35
C LYS A 42 1.52 -34.33 11.49
N LEU A 43 2.75 -34.57 11.94
CA LEU A 43 3.78 -33.53 12.05
C LEU A 43 4.17 -32.99 10.68
N SER A 44 4.28 -33.86 9.68
CA SER A 44 4.54 -33.48 8.29
C SER A 44 3.41 -32.62 7.72
N GLU A 45 2.15 -33.00 7.96
CA GLU A 45 0.99 -32.20 7.56
C GLU A 45 0.95 -30.84 8.25
N PHE A 46 1.21 -30.80 9.56
CA PHE A 46 1.29 -29.56 10.31
C PHE A 46 2.37 -28.62 9.75
N ASN A 47 3.56 -29.13 9.44
CA ASN A 47 4.63 -28.33 8.85
C ASN A 47 4.22 -27.72 7.50
N LYS A 48 3.53 -28.49 6.63
CA LYS A 48 3.02 -27.96 5.36
C LYS A 48 2.01 -26.84 5.55
N ILE A 49 1.12 -26.97 6.55
CA ILE A 49 0.15 -25.91 6.89
C ILE A 49 0.89 -24.68 7.41
N ALA A 50 1.89 -24.86 8.28
CA ALA A 50 2.69 -23.76 8.80
C ALA A 50 3.46 -23.01 7.71
N GLU A 51 4.09 -23.73 6.77
CA GLU A 51 4.75 -23.14 5.60
C GLU A 51 3.77 -22.35 4.74
N THR A 52 2.61 -22.92 4.42
CA THR A 52 1.55 -22.24 3.66
C THR A 52 1.07 -20.98 4.37
N PHE A 53 0.93 -21.02 5.70
CA PHE A 53 0.53 -19.87 6.49
C PHE A 53 1.58 -18.75 6.47
N ILE A 54 2.87 -19.11 6.55
CA ILE A 54 3.98 -18.16 6.43
C ILE A 54 3.93 -17.47 5.06
N ASP A 55 3.79 -18.22 3.98
CA ASP A 55 3.71 -17.66 2.62
C ASP A 55 2.54 -16.68 2.46
N ILE A 56 1.38 -17.04 3.01
CA ILE A 56 0.20 -16.17 3.01
C ILE A 56 0.48 -14.89 3.80
N ALA A 57 1.05 -15.02 5.00
CA ALA A 57 1.36 -13.88 5.86
C ALA A 57 2.36 -12.92 5.19
N GLU A 58 3.40 -13.44 4.55
CA GLU A 58 4.38 -12.65 3.80
C GLU A 58 3.74 -11.91 2.61
N ASN A 59 2.87 -12.57 1.86
CA ASN A 59 2.15 -11.96 0.75
C ASN A 59 1.24 -10.82 1.24
N TYR A 60 0.51 -11.02 2.33
CA TYR A 60 -0.31 -9.96 2.93
C TYR A 60 0.55 -8.78 3.41
N ALA A 61 1.67 -9.05 4.08
CA ALA A 61 2.59 -8.00 4.52
C ALA A 61 3.08 -7.14 3.35
N LYS A 62 3.44 -7.78 2.22
CA LYS A 62 3.84 -7.07 1.00
C LYS A 62 2.72 -6.20 0.44
N GLN A 63 1.49 -6.73 0.35
CA GLN A 63 0.33 -5.98 -0.15
C GLN A 63 0.01 -4.76 0.71
N VAL A 64 0.13 -4.90 2.04
CA VAL A 64 -0.07 -3.78 2.98
C VAL A 64 0.98 -2.69 2.76
N GLU A 65 2.25 -3.05 2.61
CA GLU A 65 3.30 -2.05 2.38
C GLU A 65 3.14 -1.35 1.02
N GLU A 66 2.75 -2.07 -0.03
CA GLU A 66 2.43 -1.47 -1.33
C GLU A 66 1.26 -0.48 -1.24
N ALA A 67 0.19 -0.84 -0.54
CA ALA A 67 -0.97 0.03 -0.35
C ALA A 67 -0.60 1.29 0.46
N LYS A 68 0.22 1.14 1.50
CA LYS A 68 0.75 2.24 2.30
C LYS A 68 1.58 3.21 1.45
N LEU A 69 2.51 2.70 0.65
CA LEU A 69 3.32 3.53 -0.25
C LEU A 69 2.47 4.28 -1.28
N LYS A 70 1.47 3.61 -1.88
CA LYS A 70 0.52 4.26 -2.80
C LYS A 70 -0.27 5.38 -2.13
N THR A 71 -0.70 5.16 -0.89
CA THR A 71 -1.44 6.16 -0.11
C THR A 71 -0.58 7.37 0.22
N ILE A 72 0.65 7.17 0.68
CA ILE A 72 1.62 8.25 0.96
C ILE A 72 1.90 9.06 -0.32
N SER A 73 2.14 8.38 -1.44
CA SER A 73 2.38 9.03 -2.73
C SER A 73 1.19 9.90 -3.16
N THR A 74 -0.03 9.38 -3.01
CA THR A 74 -1.26 10.12 -3.34
C THR A 74 -1.44 11.32 -2.43
N LEU A 75 -1.21 11.17 -1.13
CA LEU A 75 -1.30 12.25 -0.16
C LEU A 75 -0.30 13.37 -0.47
N ASN A 76 0.94 13.01 -0.80
CA ASN A 76 1.96 13.97 -1.20
C ASN A 76 1.53 14.77 -2.43
N LYS A 77 0.99 14.09 -3.45
CA LYS A 77 0.46 14.76 -4.66
C LYS A 77 -0.64 15.77 -4.32
N VAL A 78 -1.62 15.37 -3.50
CA VAL A 78 -2.72 16.25 -3.08
C VAL A 78 -2.19 17.48 -2.32
N ASN A 79 -1.26 17.28 -1.39
CA ASN A 79 -0.66 18.37 -0.63
C ASN A 79 0.12 19.34 -1.53
N THR A 80 0.89 18.83 -2.51
CA THR A 80 1.58 19.69 -3.48
C THR A 80 0.62 20.43 -4.40
N MET A 81 -0.48 19.78 -4.83
CA MET A 81 -1.49 20.41 -5.68
C MET A 81 -2.18 21.59 -4.98
N SER A 82 -2.45 21.48 -3.67
CA SER A 82 -3.04 22.60 -2.91
C SER A 82 -2.13 23.82 -2.90
N LYS A 83 -0.83 23.62 -2.64
CA LYS A 83 0.16 24.70 -2.65
C LYS A 83 0.34 25.30 -4.04
N GLN A 84 0.37 24.46 -5.07
CA GLN A 84 0.49 24.91 -6.44
C GLN A 84 -0.72 25.76 -6.86
N ARG A 85 -1.94 25.32 -6.51
CA ARG A 85 -3.16 26.11 -6.78
C ARG A 85 -3.14 27.47 -6.09
N GLU A 86 -2.72 27.53 -4.82
CA GLU A 86 -2.61 28.80 -4.09
C GLU A 86 -1.59 29.73 -4.76
N GLN A 87 -0.44 29.19 -5.17
CA GLN A 87 0.58 29.95 -5.88
C GLN A 87 0.09 30.46 -7.25
N GLU A 88 -0.59 29.62 -8.03
CA GLU A 88 -1.19 30.00 -9.31
C GLU A 88 -2.25 31.09 -9.13
N GLN A 89 -3.08 30.99 -8.10
CA GLN A 89 -4.08 32.01 -7.77
C GLN A 89 -3.42 33.35 -7.43
N GLN A 90 -2.37 33.36 -6.60
CA GLN A 90 -1.62 34.58 -6.28
C GLN A 90 -0.96 35.19 -7.51
N GLN A 91 -0.38 34.37 -8.40
CA GLN A 91 0.20 34.83 -9.66
C GLN A 91 -0.84 35.51 -10.55
N ILE A 92 -2.01 34.90 -10.72
CA ILE A 92 -3.10 35.49 -11.52
C ILE A 92 -3.59 36.80 -10.89
N GLN A 93 -3.74 36.86 -9.56
CA GLN A 93 -4.13 38.09 -8.86
C GLN A 93 -3.12 39.22 -9.08
N ASN A 94 -1.82 38.93 -9.00
CA ASN A 94 -0.78 39.92 -9.27
C ASN A 94 -0.84 40.43 -10.71
N GLN A 95 -1.03 39.54 -11.69
CA GLN A 95 -1.19 39.92 -13.10
C GLN A 95 -2.43 40.81 -13.32
N ILE A 96 -3.54 40.52 -12.65
CA ILE A 96 -4.74 41.36 -12.71
C ILE A 96 -4.42 42.76 -12.18
N ILE A 97 -3.74 42.87 -11.04
CA ILE A 97 -3.36 44.15 -10.45
C ILE A 97 -2.45 44.94 -11.40
N GLU A 98 -1.44 44.30 -11.97
CA GLU A 98 -0.53 44.93 -12.95
C GLU A 98 -1.29 45.48 -14.17
N LEU A 99 -2.21 44.69 -14.74
CA LEU A 99 -3.03 45.10 -15.87
C LEU A 99 -4.01 46.22 -15.52
N MET A 100 -4.57 46.21 -14.31
CA MET A 100 -5.45 47.29 -13.84
C MET A 100 -4.69 48.61 -13.71
N ILE A 101 -3.48 48.59 -13.16
CA ILE A 101 -2.64 49.78 -13.03
C ILE A 101 -2.31 50.35 -14.42
N GLU A 102 -1.91 49.50 -15.37
CA GLU A 102 -1.59 49.94 -16.72
C GLU A 102 -2.83 50.49 -17.45
N LEU A 103 -4.00 49.86 -17.26
CA LEU A 103 -5.26 50.36 -17.80
C LEU A 103 -5.59 51.76 -17.26
N ASP A 104 -5.43 51.99 -15.96
CA ASP A 104 -5.73 53.30 -15.36
C ASP A 104 -4.74 54.38 -15.82
N ARG A 105 -3.46 54.02 -16.00
CA ARG A 105 -2.47 54.89 -16.63
C ARG A 105 -2.88 55.28 -18.05
N LEU A 106 -3.26 54.31 -18.88
CA LEU A 106 -3.68 54.55 -20.26
C LEU A 106 -4.94 55.42 -20.35
N LYS A 107 -5.89 55.27 -19.42
CA LYS A 107 -7.07 56.15 -19.35
C LYS A 107 -6.70 57.61 -19.07
N ILE A 108 -5.76 57.84 -18.16
CA ILE A 108 -5.29 59.20 -17.83
C ILE A 108 -4.61 59.81 -19.06
N GLU A 109 -3.74 59.06 -19.73
CA GLU A 109 -3.07 59.50 -20.95
C GLU A 109 -4.06 59.82 -22.08
N TYR A 110 -5.07 58.97 -22.26
CA TYR A 110 -6.14 59.20 -23.23
C TYR A 110 -6.91 60.49 -22.94
N GLN A 111 -7.32 60.72 -21.68
CA GLN A 111 -8.01 61.96 -21.30
C GLN A 111 -7.15 63.20 -21.53
N TYR A 112 -5.85 63.11 -21.26
CA TYR A 112 -4.91 64.19 -21.54
C TYR A 112 -4.84 64.50 -23.05
N LEU A 113 -4.73 63.47 -23.90
CA LEU A 113 -4.68 63.64 -25.34
C LEU A 113 -5.97 64.23 -25.92
N GLN A 114 -7.14 63.79 -25.43
CA GLN A 114 -8.44 64.37 -25.84
C GLN A 114 -8.53 65.87 -25.53
N ARG A 115 -7.98 66.29 -24.39
CA ARG A 115 -7.94 67.72 -24.05
C ARG A 115 -7.05 68.50 -25.00
N VAL A 116 -5.85 67.98 -25.29
CA VAL A 116 -4.92 68.60 -26.26
C VAL A 116 -5.55 68.69 -27.65
N GLU A 117 -6.25 67.64 -28.11
CA GLU A 117 -6.98 67.63 -29.38
C GLU A 117 -8.07 68.70 -29.43
N SER A 118 -8.85 68.85 -28.35
CA SER A 118 -9.87 69.91 -28.25
C SER A 118 -9.24 71.31 -28.34
N GLU A 119 -8.16 71.55 -27.59
CA GLU A 119 -7.44 72.83 -27.61
C GLU A 119 -6.87 73.14 -29.01
N GLN A 120 -6.33 72.12 -29.71
CA GLN A 120 -5.87 72.28 -31.10
C GLN A 120 -7.00 72.57 -32.08
N THR A 121 -8.15 71.93 -31.91
CA THR A 121 -9.34 72.16 -32.75
C THR A 121 -9.85 73.59 -32.59
N GLU A 122 -9.93 74.09 -31.36
CA GLU A 122 -10.29 75.50 -31.08
C GLU A 122 -9.32 76.48 -31.74
N ILE A 123 -8.01 76.21 -31.67
CA ILE A 123 -6.99 77.04 -32.34
C ILE A 123 -7.19 77.04 -33.86
N LEU A 124 -7.45 75.86 -34.46
CA LEU A 124 -7.70 75.76 -35.90
C LEU A 124 -8.95 76.53 -36.31
N ASP A 125 -10.04 76.42 -35.55
CA ASP A 125 -11.28 77.15 -35.81
C ASP A 125 -11.05 78.67 -35.76
N HIS A 126 -10.28 79.15 -34.77
CA HIS A 126 -9.88 80.55 -34.69
C HIS A 126 -9.01 80.99 -35.87
N LEU A 127 -8.10 80.15 -36.37
CA LEU A 127 -7.27 80.47 -37.52
C LEU A 127 -8.10 80.54 -38.82
N VAL A 128 -9.08 79.65 -38.98
CA VAL A 128 -9.99 79.65 -40.14
C VAL A 128 -10.93 80.85 -40.14
N GLN A 129 -11.42 81.28 -38.96
CA GLN A 129 -12.30 82.45 -38.85
C GLN A 129 -11.59 83.80 -39.09
N ASN A 130 -10.26 83.85 -38.93
CA ASN A 130 -9.46 85.06 -39.11
C ASN A 130 -8.76 85.15 -40.48
N GLN A 131 -9.13 84.28 -41.44
CA GLN A 131 -8.74 84.35 -42.85
C GLN A 131 -9.88 84.92 -43.71
#